data_AF-A4C0L2-F1
#
_entry.id   AF-A4C0L2-F1
#
_cell.length_a   1.000
_cell.length_b   1.000
_cell.length_c   1.000
_cell.angle_alpha   90.00
_cell.angle_beta   90.00
_cell.angle_gamma   90.00
#
_symmetry.space_group_name_H-M   'P 1'
#
loop_
_entity.id
_entity.type
_entity.pdbx_description
1 polymer ?
#
loop_
_entity_poly.entity_id
_entity_poly.type
_entity_poly.pdbx_seq_one_letter_code
_entity_poly.pdbx_strand_id
1 'polypeptide(L)'
;MNEFSNRIDLQREVIKIVNSAKFEYEITGLSKNAIERWLMDNRLDTESDLTKLLFIISSKLFFLANKSQEQITSGYKKMSSEVSNLVENLRDEILEQ
;
A
#
# COMPACT_ATOMS: atom_id res chain seq x y z
N MET A 1 -9.67 -4.32 -14.80
CA MET A 1 -8.38 -3.96 -14.17
C MET A 1 -7.34 -3.82 -15.27
N ASN A 2 -6.66 -2.66 -15.35
CA ASN A 2 -5.59 -2.44 -16.32
C ASN A 2 -4.44 -3.42 -16.04
N GLU A 3 -3.91 -4.05 -17.10
CA GLU A 3 -2.84 -5.05 -17.03
C GLU A 3 -1.49 -4.53 -16.47
N PHE A 4 -1.42 -3.25 -16.10
CA PHE A 4 -0.21 -2.65 -15.56
C PHE A 4 -0.53 -1.30 -14.87
N SER A 5 -0.86 -1.32 -13.58
CA SER A 5 -0.88 -0.09 -12.79
C SER A 5 0.56 0.25 -12.42
N ASN A 6 1.03 1.44 -12.80
CA ASN A 6 2.36 1.88 -12.40
C ASN A 6 2.40 2.13 -10.88
N ARG A 7 3.61 2.16 -10.33
CA ARG A 7 3.87 2.33 -8.89
C ARG A 7 3.20 3.58 -8.27
N ILE A 8 3.07 4.67 -9.03
CA ILE A 8 2.43 5.91 -8.54
C ILE A 8 0.93 5.72 -8.41
N ASP A 9 0.30 5.08 -9.40
CA ASP A 9 -1.13 4.80 -9.37
C ASP A 9 -1.50 3.87 -8.21
N LEU A 10 -0.73 2.80 -8.02
CA LEU A 10 -0.93 1.88 -6.88
C LEU A 10 -0.73 2.58 -5.53
N GLN A 11 0.30 3.43 -5.38
CA GLN A 11 0.47 4.19 -4.15
C GLN A 11 -0.73 5.11 -3.86
N ARG A 12 -1.22 5.82 -4.89
CA ARG A 12 -2.37 6.73 -4.73
C ARG A 12 -3.64 5.97 -4.38
N GLU A 13 -3.83 4.79 -4.98
CA GLU A 13 -4.97 3.92 -4.69
C GLU A 13 -4.95 3.44 -3.25
N VAL A 14 -3.80 2.96 -2.74
CA VAL A 14 -3.65 2.55 -1.35
C VAL A 14 -4.00 3.68 -0.38
N ILE A 15 -3.45 4.88 -0.60
CA ILE A 15 -3.75 6.04 0.26
C ILE A 15 -5.25 6.36 0.24
N LYS A 16 -5.88 6.32 -0.95
CA LYS A 16 -7.33 6.53 -1.07
C LYS A 16 -8.16 5.48 -0.34
N ILE A 17 -7.77 4.20 -0.42
CA ILE A 17 -8.48 3.10 0.25
C ILE A 17 -8.41 3.31 1.76
N VAL A 18 -7.22 3.51 2.32
CA VAL A 18 -7.05 3.71 3.77
C VAL A 18 -7.81 4.94 4.26
N ASN A 19 -7.73 6.07 3.54
CA ASN A 19 -8.44 7.30 3.92
C ASN A 19 -9.95 7.25 3.63
N SER A 20 -10.46 6.19 3.00
CA SER A 20 -11.91 5.99 2.86
C SER A 20 -12.55 5.46 4.15
N ALA A 21 -11.74 4.89 5.05
CA ALA A 21 -12.16 4.46 6.38
C ALA A 21 -12.27 5.66 7.34
N LYS A 22 -12.99 5.48 8.45
CA LYS A 22 -13.26 6.54 9.44
C LYS A 22 -12.16 6.66 10.50
N PHE A 23 -10.92 6.82 10.07
CA PHE A 23 -9.82 7.16 10.97
C PHE A 23 -9.87 8.65 11.37
N GLU A 24 -9.34 9.00 12.53
CA GLU A 24 -9.28 10.38 13.03
C GLU A 24 -8.31 11.24 12.20
N TYR A 25 -7.19 10.64 11.82
CA TYR A 25 -6.16 11.28 10.99
C TYR A 25 -5.93 10.49 9.70
N GLU A 26 -5.79 11.20 8.59
CA GLU A 26 -5.49 10.61 7.28
C GLU A 26 -4.03 10.16 7.17
N ILE A 27 -3.80 9.07 6.44
CA ILE A 27 -2.45 8.68 6.03
C ILE A 27 -1.99 9.59 4.88
N THR A 28 -0.79 10.13 5.01
CA THR A 28 -0.23 11.10 4.04
C THR A 28 0.81 10.49 3.09
N GLY A 29 1.24 9.26 3.35
CA GLY A 29 2.23 8.55 2.55
C GLY A 29 2.49 7.13 3.06
N LEU A 30 3.22 6.35 2.27
CA LEU A 30 3.51 4.95 2.56
C LEU A 30 4.97 4.70 2.92
N SER A 31 5.76 5.73 3.24
CA SER A 31 7.08 5.48 3.83
C SER A 31 6.89 4.87 5.22
N LYS A 32 7.90 4.12 5.70
CA LYS A 32 7.86 3.51 7.03
C LYS A 32 7.47 4.54 8.11
N ASN A 33 8.16 5.68 8.15
CA ASN A 33 7.89 6.74 9.11
C ASN A 33 6.48 7.36 8.97
N ALA A 34 5.94 7.44 7.75
CA ALA A 34 4.59 7.96 7.54
C ALA A 34 3.52 6.98 8.07
N ILE A 35 3.71 5.69 7.85
CA ILE A 35 2.83 4.63 8.39
C ILE A 35 2.92 4.62 9.91
N GLU A 36 4.13 4.57 10.49
CA GLU A 36 4.32 4.56 11.95
C GLU A 36 3.68 5.78 12.63
N ARG A 37 3.85 6.96 12.04
CA ARG A 37 3.23 8.18 12.55
C ARG A 37 1.70 8.11 12.49
N TRP A 38 1.15 7.67 11.36
CA TRP A 38 -0.30 7.55 11.19
C TRP A 38 -0.92 6.53 12.17
N LEU A 39 -0.25 5.40 12.42
CA LEU A 39 -0.65 4.43 13.42
C LEU A 39 -0.65 5.04 14.83
N MET A 40 0.40 5.79 15.17
CA MET A 40 0.51 6.47 16.46
C MET A 40 -0.59 7.54 16.63
N ASP A 41 -0.80 8.38 15.63
CA ASP A 41 -1.80 9.46 15.66
C ASP A 41 -3.23 8.88 15.81
N ASN A 42 -3.52 7.73 15.19
CA ASN A 42 -4.81 7.04 15.29
C ASN A 42 -4.88 5.97 16.40
N ARG A 43 -3.81 5.77 17.18
CA ARG A 43 -3.72 4.75 18.25
C ARG A 43 -4.04 3.33 17.77
N LEU A 44 -3.61 3.00 16.56
CA LEU A 44 -3.81 1.68 15.95
C LEU A 44 -2.77 0.67 16.45
N ASP A 45 -3.16 -0.60 16.50
CA ASP A 45 -2.26 -1.68 16.87
C ASP A 45 -1.20 -1.92 15.78
N THR A 46 0.07 -1.87 16.18
CA THR A 46 1.22 -2.10 15.29
C THR A 46 1.32 -3.55 14.85
N GLU A 47 0.69 -4.48 15.56
CA GLU A 47 0.68 -5.91 15.24
C GLU A 47 -0.61 -6.36 14.51
N SER A 48 -1.52 -5.43 14.22
CA SER A 48 -2.74 -5.73 13.45
C SER A 48 -2.44 -6.17 12.02
N ASP A 49 -3.38 -6.92 11.43
CA ASP A 49 -3.26 -7.40 10.05
C ASP A 49 -3.26 -6.23 9.06
N LEU A 50 -4.06 -5.17 9.30
CA LEU A 50 -3.99 -3.91 8.56
C LEU A 50 -2.57 -3.32 8.55
N THR A 51 -1.93 -3.21 9.73
CA THR A 51 -0.58 -2.67 9.83
C THR A 51 0.43 -3.50 9.06
N LYS A 52 0.42 -4.83 9.24
CA LYS A 52 1.31 -5.74 8.53
C LYS A 52 1.12 -5.63 7.02
N LEU A 53 -0.13 -5.55 6.56
CA LEU A 53 -0.47 -5.43 5.15
C LEU A 53 0.03 -4.11 4.55
N LEU A 54 -0.13 -2.99 5.27
CA LEU A 54 0.40 -1.69 4.87
C LEU A 54 1.92 -1.71 4.70
N PHE A 55 2.66 -2.33 5.62
CA PHE A 55 4.11 -2.46 5.51
C PHE A 55 4.55 -3.37 4.36
N ILE A 56 3.83 -4.46 4.10
CA ILE A 56 4.10 -5.35 2.95
C ILE A 56 3.91 -4.58 1.64
N ILE A 57 2.79 -3.86 1.50
CA ILE A 57 2.49 -3.05 0.32
C ILE A 57 3.55 -1.95 0.13
N SER A 58 3.88 -1.22 1.19
CA SER A 58 4.93 -0.19 1.20
C SER A 58 6.26 -0.73 0.67
N SER A 59 6.71 -1.87 1.20
CA SER A 59 7.97 -2.52 0.81
C SER A 59 7.97 -2.90 -0.67
N LYS A 60 6.90 -3.52 -1.17
CA LYS A 60 6.80 -3.90 -2.59
C LYS A 60 6.70 -2.70 -3.52
N LEU A 61 5.98 -1.64 -3.13
CA LEU A 61 5.93 -0.38 -3.89
C LEU A 61 7.29 0.33 -3.94
N PHE A 62 8.07 0.26 -2.87
CA PHE A 62 9.44 0.75 -2.86
C PHE A 62 10.33 -0.05 -3.83
N PHE A 63 10.21 -1.38 -3.80
CA PHE A 63 10.94 -2.25 -4.74
C PHE A 63 10.56 -1.99 -6.21
N LEU A 64 9.27 -1.80 -6.51
CA LEU A 64 8.80 -1.42 -7.84
C LEU A 64 9.37 -0.08 -8.30
N ALA A 65 9.55 0.89 -7.40
CA ALA A 65 10.17 2.17 -7.73
C ALA A 65 11.60 1.97 -8.24
N ASN A 66 12.39 1.18 -7.51
CA ASN A 66 13.78 0.87 -7.87
C ASN A 66 13.87 0.11 -9.19
N LYS A 67 12.94 -0.82 -9.45
CA LYS A 67 12.92 -1.62 -10.69
C LYS A 67 12.33 -0.91 -11.90
N SER A 68 11.43 0.07 -11.73
CA SER A 68 10.87 0.86 -12.84
C SER A 68 11.90 1.76 -13.54
N GLN A 69 13.03 2.02 -12.88
CA GLN A 69 14.18 2.72 -13.45
C GLN A 69 15.04 1.77 -14.33
N GLU A 70 14.82 0.47 -14.23
CA GLU A 70 15.35 -0.56 -15.12
C GLU A 70 14.27 -0.96 -16.15
N GLN A 71 14.66 -1.62 -17.24
CA GLN A 71 13.75 -2.10 -18.29
C GLN A 71 12.55 -2.89 -17.70
N ILE A 72 11.34 -2.70 -18.21
CA ILE A 72 10.14 -3.44 -17.75
C ILE A 72 10.30 -4.93 -18.08
N THR A 73 10.68 -5.71 -17.07
CA THR A 73 10.86 -7.17 -17.19
C THR A 73 9.58 -7.94 -16.82
N SER A 74 9.55 -9.24 -17.13
CA SER A 74 8.52 -10.16 -16.62
C SER A 74 8.46 -10.19 -15.09
N GLY A 75 9.60 -10.04 -14.42
CA GLY A 75 9.69 -9.93 -12.95
C GLY A 75 9.00 -8.69 -12.41
N TYR A 76 9.13 -7.55 -13.10
CA TYR A 76 8.36 -6.34 -12.74
C TYR A 76 6.87 -6.58 -12.85
N LYS A 77 6.39 -7.16 -13.97
CA LYS A 77 4.96 -7.43 -14.19
C LYS A 77 4.39 -8.32 -13.09
N LYS A 78 5.09 -9.40 -12.74
CA LYS A 78 4.70 -10.31 -11.65
C LYS A 78 4.59 -9.55 -10.32
N MET A 79 5.59 -8.75 -9.97
CA MET A 79 5.57 -7.96 -8.73
C MET A 79 4.42 -6.95 -8.72
N SER A 80 4.14 -6.29 -9.84
CA SER A 80 3.01 -5.37 -9.97
C SER A 80 1.68 -6.09 -9.72
N SER A 81 1.49 -7.28 -10.28
CA SER A 81 0.27 -8.08 -10.04
C SER A 81 0.16 -8.54 -8.59
N GLU A 82 1.27 -8.94 -7.96
CA GLU A 82 1.28 -9.28 -6.52
C GLU A 82 0.86 -8.09 -5.66
N VAL A 83 1.35 -6.87 -5.97
CA VAL A 83 0.93 -5.66 -5.26
C VAL A 83 -0.55 -5.39 -5.48
N SER A 84 -1.06 -5.49 -6.70
CA SER A 84 -2.49 -5.30 -6.96
C SER A 84 -3.36 -6.24 -6.10
N ASN A 85 -2.98 -7.51 -5.97
CA ASN A 85 -3.71 -8.45 -5.11
C ASN A 85 -3.66 -8.03 -3.62
N LEU A 86 -2.53 -7.52 -3.15
CA LEU A 86 -2.42 -7.01 -1.78
C LEU A 86 -3.27 -5.75 -1.56
N VAL A 87 -3.41 -4.90 -2.59
CA VAL A 87 -4.30 -3.73 -2.53
C VAL A 87 -5.77 -4.15 -2.45
N GLU A 88 -6.17 -5.22 -3.14
CA GLU A 88 -7.51 -5.79 -2.98
C GLU A 88 -7.71 -6.35 -1.58
N ASN A 89 -6.76 -7.11 -1.04
CA ASN A 89 -6.84 -7.58 0.35
C ASN A 89 -6.94 -6.41 1.34
N LEU A 90 -6.27 -5.28 1.07
CA LEU A 90 -6.34 -4.08 1.90
C LEU A 90 -7.73 -3.45 1.84
N ARG A 91 -8.35 -3.45 0.66
CA ARG A 91 -9.72 -2.96 0.51
C ARG A 91 -10.70 -3.80 1.32
N ASP A 92 -10.53 -5.11 1.31
CA ASP A 92 -11.36 -6.02 2.11
C ASP A 92 -11.17 -5.80 3.62
N GLU A 93 -9.92 -5.74 4.10
CA GLU A 93 -9.59 -5.47 5.50
C GLU A 93 -10.16 -4.12 5.99
N ILE A 94 -10.09 -3.08 5.15
CA ILE A 94 -10.62 -1.75 5.48
C ILE A 94 -12.14 -1.73 5.58
N LEU A 95 -12.86 -2.58 4.83
CA LEU A 95 -14.32 -2.67 4.92
C LEU A 95 -14.80 -3.32 6.23
N GLU A 96 -13.92 -4.03 6.94
CA GLU A 96 -14.21 -4.66 8.22
C GLU A 96 -13.92 -3.76 9.44
N GLN A 97 -13.33 -2.57 9.24
CA GLN A 97 -13.01 -1.57 10.27
C GLN A 97 -14.17 -0.58 10.52
#